data_AF-Q29HU2-F1
#
_entry.id   AF-Q29HU2-F1
#
_cell.length_a   1.000
_cell.length_b   1.000
_cell.length_c   1.000
_cell.angle_alpha   90.00
_cell.angle_beta   90.00
_cell.angle_gamma   90.00
#
_symmetry.space_group_name_H-M   'P 1'
#
loop_
_entity.id
_entity.type
_entity.pdbx_description
1 polymer ?
#
loop_
_entity_poly.entity_id
_entity_poly.type
_entity_poly.pdbx_seq_one_letter_code
_entity_poly.pdbx_strand_id
1 'polypeptide(L)'
;MGNPRRIHDQHQGRHGLAKMTGRLLLMGLLVVQLARPIQSIEWTLPDVIDSIGSVSTSIIDPSLLPTPQGLLDGSKQLIAGYPFEYVSSTLNFICSQALSSHKIKSKFTPDINKMNFQLQGACTKTNFALTDAESMWKSPEFNPKKKVVILATGWTTTVNGSDTIDVLSKAYNCRGDVNFVAVDAARFVDTLYTWSAFNTEEIGENIAHGLVHLLDLVPVENIHLIGHSLGAHIVGSAGRHLQRLTGKTIPRITGLDPAKPCFNEGEILSGLLRGDAAFIDVIHSNPGVLGKKDPLGDADFYPGGIHPLPEGCYSVVCAHARAWQYYAESVFPGNEHNFMATRCNSMQRLRDLRCPGNEHPMGYAAPTTIRGNYFLEVSGTSPYGKHANIVRTMSHEHCGVCPNGPDSTTTPTSTPSQS
;
A
#
# COMPACT_ATOMS: atom_id res chain seq x y z
N MET A 1 -14.29 63.48 44.14
CA MET A 1 -15.36 63.60 45.16
C MET A 1 -16.70 63.30 44.49
N GLY A 2 -17.49 62.40 45.08
CA GLY A 2 -18.95 62.34 44.89
C GLY A 2 -19.50 61.51 43.72
N ASN A 3 -19.73 60.22 43.97
CA ASN A 3 -20.91 59.53 43.41
C ASN A 3 -22.08 59.75 44.39
N PRO A 4 -23.35 59.79 43.95
CA PRO A 4 -24.24 58.72 44.44
C PRO A 4 -25.42 58.29 43.53
N ARG A 5 -25.68 56.97 43.59
CA ARG A 5 -26.96 56.23 43.85
C ARG A 5 -28.14 56.37 42.85
N ARG A 6 -28.69 55.30 42.23
CA ARG A 6 -29.42 54.07 42.73
C ARG A 6 -30.88 54.43 43.12
N ILE A 7 -31.97 53.83 42.59
CA ILE A 7 -32.64 52.57 43.04
C ILE A 7 -34.02 52.34 42.30
N HIS A 8 -34.33 51.06 41.96
CA HIS A 8 -35.59 50.22 41.87
C HIS A 8 -36.97 50.78 41.39
N ASP A 9 -37.87 50.04 40.71
CA ASP A 9 -38.47 48.68 40.94
C ASP A 9 -38.94 48.00 39.61
N GLN A 10 -38.66 46.70 39.36
CA GLN A 10 -39.46 45.47 39.60
C GLN A 10 -40.83 45.33 38.87
N HIS A 11 -40.93 44.33 37.96
CA HIS A 11 -41.99 43.31 38.01
C HIS A 11 -41.58 41.99 37.30
N GLN A 12 -41.93 40.89 37.95
CA GLN A 12 -41.62 39.48 37.63
C GLN A 12 -42.41 38.92 36.43
N GLY A 13 -41.83 37.91 35.76
CA GLY A 13 -42.55 36.97 34.89
C GLY A 13 -41.70 35.75 34.50
N ARG A 14 -42.12 34.56 34.95
CA ARG A 14 -41.44 33.25 34.84
C ARG A 14 -41.54 32.61 33.44
N HIS A 15 -40.52 31.79 33.14
CA HIS A 15 -40.44 30.56 32.32
C HIS A 15 -41.56 30.19 31.33
N GLY A 16 -41.15 29.76 30.11
CA GLY A 16 -41.90 28.75 29.37
C GLY A 16 -41.71 28.76 27.85
N LEU A 17 -40.77 27.93 27.38
CA LEU A 17 -40.82 27.08 26.19
C LEU A 17 -42.06 27.24 25.26
N ALA A 18 -41.88 27.75 24.03
CA ALA A 18 -42.47 27.22 22.79
C ALA A 18 -42.29 28.15 21.57
N LYS A 19 -42.20 27.50 20.39
CA LYS A 19 -42.43 28.00 19.01
C LYS A 19 -41.22 28.52 18.21
N MET A 20 -40.63 27.60 17.43
CA MET A 20 -40.68 27.73 15.97
C MET A 20 -40.73 26.33 15.34
N THR A 21 -41.95 25.81 15.18
CA THR A 21 -42.28 24.69 14.30
C THR A 21 -42.45 25.19 12.88
N GLY A 22 -41.71 24.61 11.93
CA GLY A 22 -41.96 24.83 10.51
C GLY A 22 -40.72 24.73 9.63
N ARG A 23 -40.15 23.52 9.50
CA ARG A 23 -39.46 22.99 8.30
C ARG A 23 -38.92 21.59 8.61
N LEU A 24 -39.82 20.61 8.55
CA LEU A 24 -39.49 19.19 8.37
C LEU A 24 -40.02 18.82 6.99
N LEU A 25 -39.13 18.54 6.04
CA LEU A 25 -39.17 17.39 5.13
C LEU A 25 -38.02 17.48 4.11
N LEU A 26 -37.40 16.33 3.85
CA LEU A 26 -36.39 16.00 2.82
C LEU A 26 -34.94 16.43 3.10
N MET A 27 -34.29 15.72 4.02
CA MET A 27 -32.88 15.32 3.88
C MET A 27 -32.63 14.13 4.81
N GLY A 28 -32.91 12.94 4.31
CA GLY A 28 -32.78 11.70 5.07
C GLY A 28 -33.30 10.53 4.26
N LEU A 29 -32.50 10.08 3.29
CA LEU A 29 -32.47 8.75 2.67
C LEU A 29 -31.66 8.84 1.37
N LEU A 30 -30.33 8.74 1.44
CA LEU A 30 -29.50 8.12 0.38
C LEU A 30 -28.03 7.95 0.83
N VAL A 31 -27.78 7.15 1.87
CA VAL A 31 -26.44 6.56 2.11
C VAL A 31 -26.61 5.13 2.63
N VAL A 32 -27.25 4.28 1.82
CA VAL A 32 -27.12 2.83 1.96
C VAL A 32 -27.19 2.28 0.55
N GLN A 33 -26.02 1.97 -0.01
CA GLN A 33 -25.74 0.96 -1.04
C GLN A 33 -24.48 1.37 -1.78
N LEU A 34 -23.32 0.95 -1.26
CA LEU A 34 -22.12 0.53 -1.98
C LEU A 34 -21.06 0.13 -0.93
N ALA A 35 -21.43 -0.81 -0.06
CA ALA A 35 -20.47 -1.62 0.67
C ALA A 35 -20.89 -3.06 0.40
N ARG A 36 -20.30 -3.68 -0.62
CA ARG A 36 -20.35 -5.14 -0.70
C ARG A 36 -19.67 -5.64 0.58
N PRO A 37 -20.25 -6.61 1.31
CA PRO A 37 -19.60 -7.14 2.49
C PRO A 37 -18.28 -7.76 2.04
N ILE A 38 -17.18 -7.12 2.43
CA ILE A 38 -15.87 -7.75 2.45
C ILE A 38 -16.06 -8.91 3.42
N GLN A 39 -15.91 -10.15 2.96
CA GLN A 39 -15.81 -11.30 3.86
C GLN A 39 -14.43 -11.23 4.53
N SER A 40 -14.22 -10.22 5.38
CA SER A 40 -13.12 -10.20 6.33
C SER A 40 -13.45 -11.20 7.42
N ILE A 41 -12.48 -11.99 7.83
CA ILE A 41 -12.63 -12.91 8.97
C ILE A 41 -13.01 -12.07 10.20
N GLU A 42 -14.20 -12.29 10.73
CA GLU A 42 -14.69 -11.61 11.94
C GLU A 42 -14.04 -12.27 13.15
N TRP A 43 -13.20 -11.54 13.87
CA TRP A 43 -12.43 -12.06 15.00
C TRP A 43 -13.22 -11.94 16.30
N THR A 44 -13.38 -13.05 17.04
CA THR A 44 -13.90 -13.02 18.41
C THR A 44 -12.76 -13.13 19.43
N LEU A 45 -12.93 -12.55 20.63
CA LEU A 45 -11.95 -12.62 21.73
C LEU A 45 -11.48 -14.06 22.05
N PRO A 46 -12.35 -15.10 21.97
CA PRO A 46 -11.95 -16.50 22.08
C PRO A 46 -10.96 -16.98 21.00
N ASP A 47 -11.06 -16.51 19.75
CA ASP A 47 -10.18 -16.95 18.65
C ASP A 47 -8.72 -16.51 18.86
N VAL A 48 -8.54 -15.38 19.56
CA VAL A 48 -7.23 -14.84 19.93
C VAL A 48 -6.63 -15.62 21.12
N ILE A 49 -7.47 -16.08 22.04
CA ILE A 49 -7.08 -16.88 23.22
C ILE A 49 -6.71 -18.32 22.82
N ASP A 50 -7.50 -18.95 21.95
CA ASP A 50 -7.25 -20.32 21.48
C ASP A 50 -5.96 -20.43 20.64
N SER A 51 -5.54 -19.34 20.00
CA SER A 51 -4.28 -19.32 19.26
C SER A 51 -3.03 -19.26 20.16
N ILE A 52 -3.20 -19.13 21.47
CA ILE A 52 -2.14 -19.11 22.49
C ILE A 52 -2.10 -20.46 23.25
N GLY A 53 -2.85 -21.46 22.76
CA GLY A 53 -3.02 -22.76 23.40
C GLY A 53 -1.74 -23.41 23.94
N SER A 54 -1.66 -23.46 25.27
CA SER A 54 -0.71 -24.21 26.10
C SER A 54 0.74 -23.73 26.22
N VAL A 55 0.96 -22.43 26.46
CA VAL A 55 2.17 -21.98 27.17
C VAL A 55 1.75 -21.17 28.38
N SER A 56 1.82 -21.79 29.56
CA SER A 56 1.53 -21.21 30.88
C SER A 56 2.52 -20.10 31.31
N THR A 57 3.16 -19.44 30.35
CA THR A 57 4.09 -18.32 30.53
C THR A 57 4.01 -17.32 29.36
N SER A 58 2.78 -17.01 28.90
CA SER A 58 2.59 -15.96 27.89
C SER A 58 2.69 -14.58 28.55
N ILE A 59 3.79 -13.86 28.29
CA ILE A 59 4.10 -12.54 28.87
C ILE A 59 3.23 -11.41 28.27
N ILE A 60 2.38 -11.70 27.28
CA ILE A 60 1.68 -10.66 26.52
C ILE A 60 0.18 -10.97 26.44
N ASP A 61 -0.62 -9.96 26.81
CA ASP A 61 -2.07 -9.97 26.67
C ASP A 61 -2.47 -9.79 25.19
N PRO A 62 -3.15 -10.75 24.56
CA PRO A 62 -3.61 -10.67 23.18
C PRO A 62 -4.50 -9.46 22.86
N SER A 63 -5.16 -8.86 23.85
CA SER A 63 -5.98 -7.64 23.67
C SER A 63 -5.15 -6.40 23.32
N LEU A 64 -3.82 -6.46 23.44
CA LEU A 64 -2.89 -5.39 23.08
C LEU A 64 -2.49 -5.39 21.59
N LEU A 65 -2.85 -6.43 20.83
CA LEU A 65 -2.59 -6.48 19.39
C LEU A 65 -3.63 -5.63 18.63
N PRO A 66 -3.20 -4.71 17.74
CA PRO A 66 -4.15 -3.88 17.03
C PRO A 66 -4.87 -4.67 15.95
N THR A 67 -6.18 -4.49 15.92
CA THR A 67 -7.04 -4.89 14.81
C THR A 67 -6.95 -3.85 13.68
N PRO A 68 -7.34 -4.18 12.43
CA PRO A 68 -7.40 -3.21 11.34
C PRO A 68 -8.25 -1.99 11.71
N GLN A 69 -9.39 -2.21 12.37
CA GLN A 69 -10.27 -1.17 12.88
C GLN A 69 -9.60 -0.34 13.98
N GLY A 70 -8.86 -0.98 14.90
CA GLY A 70 -8.08 -0.29 15.93
C GLY A 70 -6.97 0.59 15.35
N LEU A 71 -6.33 0.17 14.26
CA LEU A 71 -5.34 0.97 13.54
C LEU A 71 -6.00 2.20 12.88
N LEU A 72 -7.17 2.00 12.26
CA LEU A 72 -7.97 3.07 11.67
C LEU A 72 -8.47 4.06 12.72
N ASP A 73 -8.98 3.59 13.85
CA ASP A 73 -9.48 4.46 14.91
C ASP A 73 -8.36 5.14 15.70
N GLY A 74 -7.23 4.44 15.91
CA GLY A 74 -5.98 5.05 16.37
C GLY A 74 -5.53 6.19 15.44
N SER A 75 -5.68 6.01 14.12
CA SER A 75 -5.34 7.08 13.16
C SER A 75 -6.17 8.35 13.31
N LYS A 76 -7.44 8.23 13.72
CA LYS A 76 -8.30 9.39 14.01
C LYS A 76 -7.86 10.10 15.29
N GLN A 77 -7.41 9.35 16.29
CA GLN A 77 -6.88 9.91 17.53
C GLN A 77 -5.52 10.60 17.34
N LEU A 78 -4.74 10.21 16.32
CA LEU A 78 -3.49 10.90 15.94
C LEU A 78 -3.73 12.33 15.42
N ILE A 79 -4.83 12.56 14.69
CA ILE A 79 -5.26 13.91 14.28
C ILE A 79 -5.57 14.78 15.52
N ALA A 80 -5.97 14.15 16.63
CA ALA A 80 -6.24 14.81 17.91
C ALA A 80 -4.99 15.08 18.77
N GLY A 81 -3.77 14.88 18.24
CA GLY A 81 -2.51 15.32 18.87
C GLY A 81 -1.71 14.25 19.60
N TYR A 82 -2.05 12.96 19.45
CA TYR A 82 -1.24 11.87 20.02
C TYR A 82 0.04 11.61 19.19
N PRO A 83 1.21 11.31 19.80
CA PRO A 83 2.45 11.08 19.06
C PRO A 83 2.38 9.81 18.19
N PHE A 84 2.59 9.96 16.87
CA PHE A 84 2.65 8.87 15.88
C PHE A 84 3.64 7.74 16.25
N GLU A 85 4.69 8.08 16.98
CA GLU A 85 5.74 7.15 17.40
C GLU A 85 5.25 6.13 18.43
N TYR A 86 4.26 6.48 19.26
CA TYR A 86 3.80 5.65 20.39
C TYR A 86 3.00 4.41 19.94
N VAL A 87 2.14 4.57 18.94
CA VAL A 87 1.36 3.46 18.37
C VAL A 87 2.27 2.48 17.64
N SER A 88 3.18 3.02 16.82
CA SER A 88 4.19 2.23 16.11
C SER A 88 5.15 1.53 17.07
N SER A 89 5.61 2.19 18.15
CA SER A 89 6.54 1.60 19.12
C SER A 89 5.92 0.45 19.90
N THR A 90 4.63 0.53 20.24
CA THR A 90 3.91 -0.52 20.96
C THR A 90 3.79 -1.78 20.10
N LEU A 91 3.42 -1.60 18.83
CA LEU A 91 3.38 -2.67 17.83
C LEU A 91 4.74 -3.33 17.62
N ASN A 92 5.77 -2.51 17.44
CA ASN A 92 7.15 -2.98 17.32
C ASN A 92 7.57 -3.78 18.56
N PHE A 93 7.30 -3.27 19.76
CA PHE A 93 7.68 -3.96 21.00
C PHE A 93 7.02 -5.34 21.11
N ILE A 94 5.72 -5.45 20.80
CA ILE A 94 5.01 -6.73 20.84
C ILE A 94 5.60 -7.70 19.80
N CYS A 95 5.87 -7.23 18.58
CA CYS A 95 6.56 -7.99 17.54
C CYS A 95 7.93 -8.52 18.01
N SER A 96 8.78 -7.65 18.55
CA SER A 96 10.15 -8.01 18.96
C SER A 96 10.13 -9.06 20.07
N GLN A 97 9.23 -8.92 21.05
CA GLN A 97 9.07 -9.91 22.13
C GLN A 97 8.54 -11.25 21.62
N ALA A 98 7.57 -11.20 20.71
CA ALA A 98 7.06 -12.39 20.03
C ALA A 98 8.17 -13.14 19.28
N LEU A 99 8.99 -12.42 18.50
CA LEU A 99 10.12 -12.98 17.74
C LEU A 99 11.19 -13.56 18.66
N SER A 100 11.63 -12.82 19.69
CA SER A 100 12.70 -13.29 20.59
C SER A 100 12.33 -14.58 21.33
N SER A 101 11.03 -14.80 21.57
CA SER A 101 10.56 -15.97 22.32
C SER A 101 10.74 -17.30 21.58
N HIS A 102 10.86 -17.30 20.24
CA HIS A 102 10.81 -18.49 19.37
C HIS A 102 9.59 -19.42 19.60
N LYS A 103 8.61 -18.96 20.38
CA LYS A 103 7.45 -19.75 20.82
C LYS A 103 6.18 -19.42 20.03
N ILE A 104 6.18 -18.33 19.27
CA ILE A 104 5.02 -17.95 18.45
C ILE A 104 5.17 -18.55 17.07
N LYS A 105 4.40 -19.59 16.79
CA LYS A 105 4.16 -20.08 15.43
C LYS A 105 2.88 -19.46 14.91
N SER A 106 2.89 -19.02 13.66
CA SER A 106 1.67 -18.56 12.99
C SER A 106 0.63 -19.69 13.00
N LYS A 107 -0.61 -19.40 13.39
CA LYS A 107 -1.72 -20.37 13.30
C LYS A 107 -2.02 -20.72 11.84
N PHE A 108 -1.75 -19.79 10.94
CA PHE A 108 -1.93 -19.93 9.49
C PHE A 108 -0.56 -19.83 8.82
N THR A 109 0.22 -20.90 8.88
CA THR A 109 1.48 -21.01 8.14
C THR A 109 1.20 -20.99 6.64
N PRO A 110 2.04 -20.31 5.83
CA PRO A 110 1.93 -20.33 4.39
C PRO A 110 1.90 -21.75 3.83
N ASP A 111 1.09 -21.94 2.80
CA ASP A 111 0.93 -23.21 2.12
C ASP A 111 0.76 -22.90 0.64
N ILE A 112 1.77 -23.28 -0.15
CA ILE A 112 1.86 -22.99 -1.57
C ILE A 112 0.63 -23.46 -2.36
N ASN A 113 -0.04 -24.53 -1.89
CA ASN A 113 -1.25 -25.08 -2.53
C ASN A 113 -2.47 -24.15 -2.41
N LYS A 114 -2.38 -23.10 -1.60
CA LYS A 114 -3.44 -22.11 -1.36
C LYS A 114 -3.03 -20.71 -1.82
N MET A 115 -1.95 -20.61 -2.59
CA MET A 115 -1.46 -19.36 -3.16
C MET A 115 -1.61 -19.40 -4.66
N ASN A 116 -1.94 -18.25 -5.26
CA ASN A 116 -2.08 -18.14 -6.71
C ASN A 116 -1.27 -16.96 -7.27
N PHE A 117 -0.84 -17.10 -8.51
CA PHE A 117 -0.57 -15.97 -9.38
C PHE A 117 -1.87 -15.63 -10.10
N GLN A 118 -2.28 -14.37 -10.03
CA GLN A 118 -3.40 -13.85 -10.79
C GLN A 118 -2.87 -13.00 -11.94
N LEU A 119 -2.98 -13.49 -13.17
CA LEU A 119 -2.66 -12.72 -14.37
C LEU A 119 -3.74 -11.64 -14.57
N GLN A 120 -3.31 -10.38 -14.64
CA GLN A 120 -4.17 -9.21 -14.69
C GLN A 120 -4.28 -8.66 -16.11
N GLY A 121 -5.24 -9.16 -16.89
CA GLY A 121 -5.62 -8.57 -18.17
C GLY A 121 -6.61 -7.42 -18.00
N ALA A 122 -6.74 -6.57 -19.02
CA ALA A 122 -7.72 -5.47 -19.02
C ALA A 122 -9.18 -5.95 -18.89
N CYS A 123 -9.50 -7.14 -19.44
CA CYS A 123 -10.85 -7.73 -19.41
C CYS A 123 -10.97 -8.98 -18.53
N THR A 124 -9.88 -9.67 -18.27
CA THR A 124 -9.89 -10.97 -17.60
C THR A 124 -8.86 -11.00 -16.48
N LYS A 125 -9.25 -11.59 -15.36
CA LYS A 125 -8.37 -11.91 -14.23
C LYS A 125 -8.36 -13.42 -14.08
N THR A 126 -7.21 -14.05 -14.27
CA THR A 126 -7.11 -15.52 -14.29
C THR A 126 -6.16 -15.99 -13.20
N ASN A 127 -6.63 -16.87 -12.32
CA ASN A 127 -5.83 -17.46 -11.24
C ASN A 127 -5.12 -18.72 -11.72
N PHE A 128 -3.86 -18.84 -11.35
CA PHE A 128 -3.01 -20.01 -11.57
C PHE A 128 -2.36 -20.38 -10.24
N ALA A 129 -2.47 -21.63 -9.83
CA ALA A 129 -1.86 -22.09 -8.59
C ALA A 129 -0.34 -21.93 -8.66
N LEU A 130 0.31 -21.51 -7.57
CA LEU A 130 1.78 -21.40 -7.55
C LEU A 130 2.47 -22.74 -7.82
N THR A 131 1.85 -23.86 -7.42
CA THR A 131 2.32 -25.22 -7.67
C THR A 131 2.24 -25.63 -9.14
N ASP A 132 1.46 -24.93 -9.95
CA ASP A 132 1.31 -25.14 -11.40
C ASP A 132 1.45 -23.80 -12.14
N ALA A 133 2.43 -22.98 -11.73
CA ALA A 133 2.67 -21.68 -12.36
C ALA A 133 2.97 -21.80 -13.87
N GLU A 134 3.48 -22.95 -14.32
CA GLU A 134 3.69 -23.26 -15.73
C GLU A 134 2.42 -23.15 -16.60
N SER A 135 1.25 -23.46 -16.02
CA SER A 135 -0.02 -23.33 -16.73
C SER A 135 -0.32 -21.88 -17.14
N MET A 136 0.11 -20.89 -16.34
CA MET A 136 0.03 -19.48 -16.70
C MET A 136 0.93 -19.15 -17.88
N TRP A 137 2.18 -19.63 -17.86
CA TRP A 137 3.17 -19.28 -18.88
C TRP A 137 2.83 -19.86 -20.26
N LYS A 138 2.05 -20.94 -20.28
CA LYS A 138 1.52 -21.59 -21.49
C LYS A 138 0.13 -21.07 -21.89
N SER A 139 -0.47 -20.18 -21.10
CA SER A 139 -1.81 -19.68 -21.35
C SER A 139 -1.81 -18.68 -22.52
N PRO A 140 -2.90 -18.61 -23.31
CA PRO A 140 -3.00 -17.67 -24.44
C PRO A 140 -3.01 -16.20 -24.00
N GLU A 141 -3.30 -15.92 -22.73
CA GLU A 141 -3.28 -14.59 -22.14
C GLU A 141 -1.86 -14.10 -21.78
N PHE A 142 -0.90 -15.02 -21.64
CA PHE A 142 0.49 -14.69 -21.33
C PHE A 142 1.32 -14.51 -22.60
N ASN A 143 2.06 -13.41 -22.70
CA ASN A 143 2.93 -13.14 -23.84
C ASN A 143 4.41 -13.23 -23.44
N PRO A 144 5.16 -14.28 -23.83
CA PRO A 144 6.56 -14.46 -23.42
C PRO A 144 7.53 -13.41 -23.99
N LYS A 145 7.09 -12.59 -24.95
CA LYS A 145 7.89 -11.47 -25.49
C LYS A 145 7.79 -10.20 -24.63
N LYS A 146 6.83 -10.13 -23.71
CA LYS A 146 6.64 -8.99 -22.79
C LYS A 146 7.44 -9.21 -21.52
N LYS A 147 7.77 -8.11 -20.83
CA LYS A 147 8.33 -8.17 -19.48
C LYS A 147 7.31 -8.73 -18.50
N VAL A 148 7.76 -9.22 -17.35
CA VAL A 148 6.89 -9.70 -16.29
C VAL A 148 7.04 -8.81 -15.06
N VAL A 149 5.93 -8.26 -14.59
CA VAL A 149 5.88 -7.48 -13.35
C VAL A 149 5.01 -8.22 -12.36
N ILE A 150 5.56 -8.55 -11.19
CA ILE A 150 4.85 -9.28 -10.14
C ILE A 150 4.66 -8.37 -8.93
N LEU A 151 3.42 -8.22 -8.49
CA LEU A 151 3.03 -7.41 -7.34
C LEU A 151 2.61 -8.29 -6.15
N ALA A 152 3.25 -8.10 -5.00
CA ALA A 152 2.76 -8.57 -3.71
C ALA A 152 2.19 -7.40 -2.89
N THR A 153 0.99 -7.56 -2.35
CA THR A 153 0.33 -6.55 -1.51
C THR A 153 0.55 -6.80 -0.02
N GLY A 154 0.08 -5.86 0.81
CA GLY A 154 0.28 -5.85 2.25
C GLY A 154 -0.78 -6.57 3.07
N TRP A 155 -0.76 -6.29 4.38
CA TRP A 155 -1.73 -6.75 5.36
C TRP A 155 -3.18 -6.45 4.92
N THR A 156 -4.09 -7.39 5.17
CA THR A 156 -5.54 -7.31 4.87
C THR A 156 -5.89 -6.98 3.42
N THR A 157 -5.00 -7.27 2.47
CA THR A 157 -5.27 -7.05 1.04
C THR A 157 -5.58 -8.38 0.37
N THR A 158 -6.61 -8.39 -0.47
CA THR A 158 -6.95 -9.53 -1.34
C THR A 158 -6.71 -9.15 -2.80
N VAL A 159 -6.63 -10.12 -3.70
CA VAL A 159 -6.48 -9.84 -5.14
C VAL A 159 -7.75 -9.29 -5.79
N ASN A 160 -8.89 -9.38 -5.12
CA ASN A 160 -10.19 -8.94 -5.63
C ASN A 160 -10.68 -7.72 -4.85
N GLY A 161 -10.87 -6.58 -5.52
CA GLY A 161 -11.32 -5.34 -4.88
C GLY A 161 -10.21 -4.59 -4.14
N SER A 162 -8.97 -4.73 -4.61
CA SER A 162 -7.81 -3.96 -4.11
C SER A 162 -7.49 -2.82 -5.06
N ASP A 163 -7.66 -1.58 -4.59
CA ASP A 163 -7.31 -0.38 -5.34
C ASP A 163 -5.86 -0.41 -5.83
N THR A 164 -4.93 -0.92 -5.02
CA THR A 164 -3.52 -1.05 -5.39
C THR A 164 -3.35 -1.92 -6.64
N ILE A 165 -3.98 -3.10 -6.67
CA ILE A 165 -3.88 -4.03 -7.80
C ILE A 165 -4.63 -3.47 -9.01
N ASP A 166 -5.84 -2.94 -8.82
CA ASP A 166 -6.69 -2.46 -9.90
C ASP A 166 -6.06 -1.26 -10.62
N VAL A 167 -5.52 -0.28 -9.87
CA VAL A 167 -4.90 0.92 -10.45
C VAL A 167 -3.57 0.58 -11.13
N LEU A 168 -2.72 -0.27 -10.52
CA LEU A 168 -1.48 -0.70 -11.16
C LEU A 168 -1.73 -1.56 -12.40
N SER A 169 -2.70 -2.48 -12.33
CA SER A 169 -3.15 -3.27 -13.47
C SER A 169 -3.60 -2.39 -14.62
N LYS A 170 -4.45 -1.39 -14.34
CA LYS A 170 -4.87 -0.42 -15.36
C LYS A 170 -3.67 0.31 -15.97
N ALA A 171 -2.74 0.81 -15.15
CA ALA A 171 -1.57 1.55 -15.64
C ALA A 171 -0.68 0.68 -16.55
N TYR A 172 -0.39 -0.56 -16.15
CA TYR A 172 0.41 -1.49 -16.94
C TYR A 172 -0.32 -1.98 -18.20
N ASN A 173 -1.63 -2.24 -18.13
CA ASN A 173 -2.44 -2.56 -19.31
C ASN A 173 -2.51 -1.40 -20.30
N CYS A 174 -2.50 -0.15 -19.82
CA CYS A 174 -2.43 1.04 -20.67
C CYS A 174 -1.10 1.11 -21.46
N ARG A 175 0.02 0.68 -20.85
CA ARG A 175 1.30 0.56 -21.56
C ARG A 175 1.31 -0.59 -22.57
N GLY A 176 0.73 -1.73 -22.18
CA GLY A 176 0.58 -2.90 -23.04
C GLY A 176 1.84 -3.74 -23.26
N ASP A 177 2.97 -3.42 -22.61
CA ASP A 177 4.28 -4.05 -22.81
C ASP A 177 4.73 -5.00 -21.69
N VAL A 178 3.87 -5.25 -20.71
CA VAL A 178 4.12 -6.19 -19.60
C VAL A 178 3.01 -7.23 -19.47
N ASN A 179 3.37 -8.40 -18.93
CA ASN A 179 2.45 -9.30 -18.24
C ASN A 179 2.43 -8.85 -16.77
N PHE A 180 1.31 -8.29 -16.31
CA PHE A 180 1.14 -7.86 -14.91
C PHE A 180 0.51 -9.00 -14.10
N VAL A 181 1.18 -9.41 -13.02
CA VAL A 181 0.79 -10.55 -12.19
C VAL A 181 0.64 -10.08 -10.76
N ALA A 182 -0.50 -10.34 -10.13
CA ALA A 182 -0.69 -10.14 -8.70
C ALA A 182 -0.48 -11.46 -7.96
N VAL A 183 0.11 -11.41 -6.77
CA VAL A 183 0.23 -12.57 -5.89
C VAL A 183 -1.00 -12.63 -4.97
N ASP A 184 -1.74 -13.72 -5.06
CA ASP A 184 -2.80 -14.04 -4.11
C ASP A 184 -2.24 -14.84 -2.94
N ALA A 185 -1.91 -14.12 -1.87
CA ALA A 185 -1.50 -14.67 -0.58
C ALA A 185 -2.48 -14.28 0.54
N ALA A 186 -3.68 -13.80 0.19
CA ALA A 186 -4.63 -13.16 1.11
C ALA A 186 -4.88 -13.99 2.38
N ARG A 187 -5.00 -15.32 2.23
CA ARG A 187 -5.22 -16.28 3.33
C ARG A 187 -4.15 -16.22 4.43
N PHE A 188 -2.95 -15.75 4.12
CA PHE A 188 -1.80 -15.72 5.01
C PHE A 188 -1.43 -14.32 5.47
N VAL A 189 -2.03 -13.28 4.88
CA VAL A 189 -1.78 -11.87 5.21
C VAL A 189 -3.04 -11.13 5.67
N ASP A 190 -4.23 -11.72 5.57
CA ASP A 190 -5.48 -11.25 6.17
C ASP A 190 -5.71 -11.96 7.51
N THR A 191 -4.72 -11.85 8.40
CA THR A 191 -4.77 -12.45 9.73
C THR A 191 -4.24 -11.47 10.77
N LEU A 192 -3.95 -11.90 12.01
CA LEU A 192 -3.27 -11.03 12.97
C LEU A 192 -1.97 -10.48 12.37
N TYR A 193 -1.70 -9.20 12.61
CA TYR A 193 -0.58 -8.51 11.97
C TYR A 193 0.76 -9.24 12.19
N THR A 194 1.01 -9.68 13.42
CA THR A 194 2.25 -10.39 13.79
C THR A 194 2.42 -11.70 13.01
N TRP A 195 1.35 -12.48 12.84
CA TRP A 195 1.40 -13.70 12.02
C TRP A 195 1.59 -13.37 10.55
N SER A 196 0.91 -12.34 10.05
CA SER A 196 1.07 -11.88 8.67
C SER A 196 2.51 -11.45 8.39
N ALA A 197 3.15 -10.76 9.34
CA ALA A 197 4.56 -10.40 9.26
C ALA A 197 5.47 -11.64 9.28
N PHE A 198 5.20 -12.61 10.17
CA PHE A 198 5.97 -13.87 10.24
C PHE A 198 5.86 -14.71 8.98
N ASN A 199 4.73 -14.63 8.29
CA ASN A 199 4.49 -15.36 7.05
C ASN A 199 5.25 -14.77 5.85
N THR A 200 5.79 -13.55 5.93
CA THR A 200 6.40 -12.87 4.77
C THR A 200 7.56 -13.63 4.13
N GLU A 201 8.43 -14.24 4.95
CA GLU A 201 9.60 -14.99 4.46
C GLU A 201 9.18 -16.26 3.69
N GLU A 202 8.28 -17.06 4.26
CA GLU A 202 7.82 -18.30 3.64
C GLU A 202 6.90 -18.05 2.43
N ILE A 203 6.11 -16.97 2.43
CA ILE A 203 5.39 -16.50 1.23
C ILE A 203 6.38 -16.16 0.12
N GLY A 204 7.47 -15.45 0.44
CA GLY A 204 8.53 -15.11 -0.51
C GLY A 204 9.20 -16.34 -1.12
N GLU A 205 9.54 -17.33 -0.28
CA GLU A 205 10.08 -18.62 -0.73
C GLU A 205 9.13 -19.35 -1.69
N ASN A 206 7.84 -19.40 -1.37
CA ASN A 206 6.82 -20.00 -2.25
C ASN A 206 6.70 -19.28 -3.60
N ILE A 207 6.77 -17.94 -3.60
CA ILE A 207 6.83 -17.16 -4.85
C ILE A 207 8.08 -17.54 -5.64
N ALA A 208 9.25 -17.62 -4.99
CA ALA A 208 10.49 -17.99 -5.66
C ALA A 208 10.39 -19.35 -6.36
N HIS A 209 9.78 -20.35 -5.71
CA HIS A 209 9.49 -21.66 -6.32
C HIS A 209 8.62 -21.54 -7.58
N GLY A 210 7.55 -20.73 -7.54
CA GLY A 210 6.72 -20.46 -8.72
C GLY A 210 7.47 -19.72 -9.84
N LEU A 211 8.50 -18.93 -9.51
CA LEU A 211 9.32 -18.20 -10.48
C LEU A 211 10.45 -19.03 -11.10
N VAL A 212 10.88 -20.14 -10.48
CA VAL A 212 11.94 -20.99 -11.06
C VAL A 212 11.58 -21.39 -12.49
N HIS A 213 10.35 -21.87 -12.72
CA HIS A 213 9.88 -22.30 -14.03
C HIS A 213 9.62 -21.14 -15.02
N LEU A 214 9.44 -19.91 -14.53
CA LEU A 214 9.34 -18.74 -15.40
C LEU A 214 10.66 -18.49 -16.16
N LEU A 215 11.80 -18.82 -15.55
CA LEU A 215 13.12 -18.56 -16.12
C LEU A 215 13.41 -19.40 -17.38
N ASP A 216 12.66 -20.47 -17.61
CA ASP A 216 12.75 -21.28 -18.84
C ASP A 216 12.15 -20.56 -20.06
N LEU A 217 11.30 -19.55 -19.82
CA LEU A 217 10.50 -18.88 -20.85
C LEU A 217 10.81 -17.38 -20.96
N VAL A 218 11.14 -16.73 -19.85
CA VAL A 218 11.42 -15.30 -19.77
C VAL A 218 12.80 -15.11 -19.15
N PRO A 219 13.72 -14.37 -19.82
CA PRO A 219 15.01 -14.01 -19.24
C PRO A 219 14.83 -13.28 -17.91
N VAL A 220 15.67 -13.58 -16.91
CA VAL A 220 15.57 -12.97 -15.57
C VAL A 220 15.63 -11.43 -15.65
N GLU A 221 16.33 -10.89 -16.63
CA GLU A 221 16.48 -9.46 -16.90
C GLU A 221 15.16 -8.75 -17.23
N ASN A 222 14.11 -9.52 -17.57
CA ASN A 222 12.77 -9.03 -17.88
C ASN A 222 11.79 -9.14 -16.72
N ILE A 223 12.24 -9.54 -15.52
CA ILE A 223 11.41 -9.70 -14.33
C ILE A 223 11.59 -8.52 -13.38
N HIS A 224 10.49 -7.92 -12.93
CA HIS A 224 10.47 -6.87 -11.90
C HIS A 224 9.48 -7.26 -10.81
N LEU A 225 9.95 -7.28 -9.56
CA LEU A 225 9.07 -7.49 -8.41
C LEU A 225 8.73 -6.17 -7.72
N ILE A 226 7.47 -6.00 -7.34
CA ILE A 226 6.95 -4.82 -6.65
C ILE A 226 6.24 -5.30 -5.39
N GLY A 227 6.50 -4.64 -4.27
CA GLY A 227 5.87 -4.99 -3.01
C GLY A 227 5.38 -3.76 -2.26
N HIS A 228 4.13 -3.76 -1.80
CA HIS A 228 3.60 -2.70 -0.92
C HIS A 228 3.48 -3.18 0.52
N SER A 229 3.89 -2.36 1.50
CA SER A 229 3.78 -2.70 2.93
C SER A 229 4.53 -4.01 3.27
N LEU A 230 3.86 -5.01 3.87
CA LEU A 230 4.39 -6.37 4.05
C LEU A 230 4.84 -7.01 2.72
N GLY A 231 4.18 -6.67 1.62
CA GLY A 231 4.52 -7.11 0.27
C GLY A 231 5.95 -6.76 -0.14
N ALA A 232 6.51 -5.63 0.35
CA ALA A 232 7.90 -5.26 0.07
C ALA A 232 8.89 -6.28 0.64
N HIS A 233 8.60 -6.82 1.82
CA HIS A 233 9.41 -7.86 2.45
C HIS A 233 9.21 -9.21 1.78
N ILE A 234 7.97 -9.52 1.36
CA ILE A 234 7.65 -10.72 0.59
C ILE A 234 8.47 -10.77 -0.71
N VAL A 235 8.52 -9.68 -1.49
CA VAL A 235 9.30 -9.68 -2.75
C VAL A 235 10.81 -9.65 -2.52
N GLY A 236 11.28 -9.08 -1.41
CA GLY A 236 12.68 -9.18 -0.98
C GLY A 236 13.09 -10.63 -0.73
N SER A 237 12.30 -11.34 0.08
CA SER A 237 12.49 -12.77 0.33
C SER A 237 12.40 -13.60 -0.96
N ALA A 238 11.43 -13.30 -1.84
CA ALA A 238 11.31 -13.97 -3.14
C ALA A 238 12.56 -13.81 -4.03
N GLY A 239 13.09 -12.58 -4.15
CA GLY A 239 14.32 -12.32 -4.91
C GLY A 239 15.53 -13.08 -4.34
N ARG A 240 15.67 -13.06 -3.01
CA ARG A 240 16.76 -13.76 -2.31
C ARG A 240 16.70 -15.27 -2.47
N HIS A 241 15.53 -15.88 -2.31
CA HIS A 241 15.36 -17.32 -2.48
C HIS A 241 15.51 -17.73 -3.94
N LEU A 242 15.02 -16.95 -4.90
CA LEU A 242 15.23 -17.24 -6.32
C LEU A 242 16.73 -17.26 -6.66
N GLN A 243 17.50 -16.31 -6.13
CA GLN A 243 18.95 -16.30 -6.30
C GLN A 243 19.62 -17.53 -5.70
N ARG A 244 19.19 -17.98 -4.51
CA ARG A 244 19.71 -19.21 -3.89
C ARG A 244 19.37 -20.46 -4.70
N LEU A 245 18.15 -20.55 -5.24
CA LEU A 245 17.65 -21.70 -5.99
C LEU A 245 18.29 -21.82 -7.38
N THR A 246 18.58 -20.68 -8.03
CA THR A 246 18.90 -20.67 -9.47
C THR A 246 20.25 -20.02 -9.82
N GLY A 247 20.86 -19.30 -8.87
CA GLY A 247 22.02 -18.43 -9.12
C GLY A 247 21.71 -17.17 -9.92
N LYS A 248 20.44 -16.94 -10.33
CA LYS A 248 20.01 -15.75 -11.08
C LYS A 248 19.53 -14.66 -10.14
N THR A 249 19.95 -13.42 -10.39
CA THR A 249 19.55 -12.27 -9.56
C THR A 249 18.45 -11.49 -10.27
N ILE A 250 17.36 -11.18 -9.57
CA ILE A 250 16.31 -10.30 -10.08
C ILE A 250 16.92 -8.91 -10.37
N PRO A 251 16.66 -8.30 -11.55
CA PRO A 251 17.28 -7.03 -11.91
C PRO A 251 16.74 -5.85 -11.09
N ARG A 252 15.46 -5.90 -10.70
CA ARG A 252 14.82 -4.81 -9.95
C ARG A 252 13.77 -5.29 -8.96
N ILE A 253 13.82 -4.77 -7.75
CA ILE A 253 12.74 -4.79 -6.76
C ILE A 253 12.32 -3.35 -6.45
N THR A 254 11.02 -3.07 -6.44
CA THR A 254 10.50 -1.79 -5.93
C THR A 254 9.71 -1.99 -4.64
N GLY A 255 10.15 -1.33 -3.57
CA GLY A 255 9.46 -1.30 -2.28
C GLY A 255 8.56 -0.07 -2.15
N LEU A 256 7.26 -0.28 -1.97
CA LEU A 256 6.27 0.78 -1.79
C LEU A 256 5.90 0.87 -0.32
N ASP A 257 6.47 1.85 0.37
CA ASP A 257 6.37 2.09 1.81
C ASP A 257 6.52 0.81 2.66
N PRO A 258 7.70 0.14 2.66
CA PRO A 258 7.90 -1.14 3.34
C PRO A 258 7.52 -1.07 4.82
N ALA A 259 6.83 -2.09 5.32
CA ALA A 259 6.29 -2.08 6.68
C ALA A 259 7.38 -2.00 7.76
N LYS A 260 7.17 -1.17 8.78
CA LYS A 260 8.10 -1.05 9.92
C LYS A 260 7.90 -2.12 11.00
N PRO A 261 6.69 -2.37 11.50
CA PRO A 261 6.52 -3.28 12.62
C PRO A 261 6.98 -4.71 12.32
N CYS A 262 7.71 -5.34 13.25
CA CYS A 262 8.31 -6.68 13.14
C CYS A 262 9.56 -6.80 12.22
N PHE A 263 10.09 -5.73 11.64
CA PHE A 263 11.23 -5.78 10.71
C PHE A 263 12.42 -4.92 11.17
N ASN A 264 12.73 -4.85 12.47
CA ASN A 264 13.88 -4.05 12.94
C ASN A 264 15.21 -4.75 12.65
N GLU A 265 16.28 -3.96 12.57
CA GLU A 265 17.64 -4.51 12.39
C GLU A 265 17.99 -5.46 13.54
N GLY A 266 18.52 -6.65 13.20
CA GLY A 266 18.88 -7.69 14.17
C GLY A 266 17.73 -8.60 14.61
N GLU A 267 16.50 -8.37 14.12
CA GLU A 267 15.38 -9.29 14.33
C GLU A 267 15.43 -10.51 13.38
N ILE A 268 14.65 -11.55 13.69
CA ILE A 268 14.60 -12.82 12.94
C ILE A 268 14.11 -12.59 11.50
N LEU A 269 13.17 -11.65 11.30
CA LEU A 269 12.70 -11.32 9.97
C LEU A 269 13.71 -10.40 9.29
N SER A 270 14.40 -10.94 8.30
CA SER A 270 15.32 -10.18 7.46
C SER A 270 14.66 -9.01 6.74
N GLY A 271 13.40 -9.16 6.33
CA GLY A 271 12.72 -8.17 5.51
C GLY A 271 13.39 -7.95 4.15
N LEU A 272 13.14 -6.76 3.59
CA LEU A 272 13.72 -6.30 2.34
C LEU A 272 15.11 -5.75 2.62
N LEU A 273 16.13 -6.28 1.96
CA LEU A 273 17.53 -5.93 2.16
C LEU A 273 18.24 -5.65 0.83
N ARG A 274 19.24 -4.77 0.85
CA ARG A 274 20.16 -4.62 -0.29
C ARG A 274 20.76 -5.97 -0.66
N GLY A 275 20.75 -6.28 -1.95
CA GLY A 275 21.22 -7.57 -2.48
C GLY A 275 20.10 -8.56 -2.80
N ASP A 276 18.86 -8.33 -2.35
CA ASP A 276 17.70 -9.15 -2.76
C ASP A 276 17.39 -9.02 -4.27
N ALA A 277 17.89 -7.95 -4.90
CA ALA A 277 17.95 -7.73 -6.33
C ALA A 277 19.21 -6.93 -6.70
N ALA A 278 19.51 -6.84 -8.00
CA ALA A 278 20.61 -6.03 -8.52
C ALA A 278 20.39 -4.52 -8.33
N PHE A 279 19.13 -4.10 -8.25
CA PHE A 279 18.73 -2.75 -7.92
C PHE A 279 17.44 -2.75 -7.11
N ILE A 280 17.43 -2.02 -6.00
CA ILE A 280 16.26 -1.83 -5.15
C ILE A 280 15.92 -0.36 -5.04
N ASP A 281 14.73 0.04 -5.49
CA ASP A 281 14.20 1.38 -5.28
C ASP A 281 13.02 1.39 -4.31
N VAL A 282 13.01 2.35 -3.37
CA VAL A 282 12.02 2.41 -2.30
C VAL A 282 11.32 3.76 -2.31
N ILE A 283 9.99 3.78 -2.20
CA ILE A 283 9.20 5.00 -2.04
C ILE A 283 8.65 5.03 -0.61
N HIS A 284 9.10 5.99 0.19
CA HIS A 284 8.64 6.19 1.57
C HIS A 284 7.53 7.24 1.61
N SER A 285 6.32 6.85 2.03
CA SER A 285 5.18 7.77 2.10
C SER A 285 4.54 7.87 3.49
N ASN A 286 4.85 6.94 4.41
CA ASN A 286 4.50 7.05 5.82
C ASN A 286 5.69 6.69 6.74
N PRO A 287 6.86 7.34 6.55
CA PRO A 287 8.10 6.98 7.22
C PRO A 287 8.01 7.10 8.75
N GLY A 288 8.36 6.02 9.44
CA GLY A 288 8.48 5.97 10.90
C GLY A 288 7.20 5.59 11.62
N VAL A 289 6.07 5.47 10.92
CA VAL A 289 4.77 5.13 11.48
C VAL A 289 4.36 3.71 11.06
N LEU A 290 3.75 3.55 9.88
CA LEU A 290 3.50 2.24 9.28
C LEU A 290 4.68 1.81 8.39
N GLY A 291 5.28 2.74 7.66
CA GLY A 291 6.44 2.51 6.82
C GLY A 291 7.77 2.66 7.56
N LYS A 292 8.82 2.00 7.07
CA LYS A 292 10.20 2.20 7.56
C LYS A 292 10.67 3.61 7.22
N LYS A 293 11.35 4.24 8.17
CA LYS A 293 11.91 5.60 8.02
C LYS A 293 13.28 5.55 7.35
N ASP A 294 14.11 4.61 7.80
CA ASP A 294 15.50 4.51 7.38
C ASP A 294 15.61 3.93 5.96
N PRO A 295 16.64 4.33 5.19
CA PRO A 295 16.88 3.83 3.84
C PRO A 295 17.09 2.30 3.83
N LEU A 296 16.49 1.63 2.85
CA LEU A 296 16.55 0.17 2.66
C LEU A 296 17.09 -0.21 1.28
N GLY A 297 16.82 0.62 0.28
CA GLY A 297 17.14 0.35 -1.10
C GLY A 297 18.53 0.81 -1.51
N ASP A 298 18.85 0.57 -2.78
CA ASP A 298 19.90 1.25 -3.50
C ASP A 298 19.56 2.74 -3.67
N ALA A 299 18.30 3.05 -3.99
CA ALA A 299 17.76 4.40 -4.08
C ALA A 299 16.47 4.53 -3.25
N ASP A 300 16.44 5.48 -2.31
CA ASP A 300 15.30 5.68 -1.40
C ASP A 300 14.70 7.06 -1.64
N PHE A 301 13.43 7.11 -2.02
CA PHE A 301 12.71 8.32 -2.37
C PHE A 301 11.75 8.76 -1.26
N TYR A 302 11.80 10.05 -0.92
CA TYR A 302 11.02 10.69 0.14
C TYR A 302 10.13 11.82 -0.43
N PRO A 303 9.02 11.49 -1.13
CA PRO A 303 8.08 12.47 -1.68
C PRO A 303 7.41 13.30 -0.57
N GLY A 304 7.61 14.62 -0.61
CA GLY A 304 7.15 15.52 0.45
C GLY A 304 8.01 15.49 1.73
N GLY A 305 9.07 14.67 1.75
CA GLY A 305 10.05 14.58 2.84
C GLY A 305 9.80 13.45 3.83
N ILE A 306 10.42 13.57 5.00
CA ILE A 306 10.40 12.55 6.07
C ILE A 306 9.22 12.71 7.04
N HIS A 307 8.32 13.65 6.80
CA HIS A 307 7.13 13.82 7.62
C HIS A 307 6.13 12.69 7.27
N PRO A 308 5.54 11.99 8.26
CA PRO A 308 4.77 10.78 7.98
C PRO A 308 3.41 11.03 7.31
N LEU A 309 2.95 12.27 7.20
CA LEU A 309 1.71 12.60 6.50
C LEU A 309 2.02 13.43 5.25
N PRO A 310 1.94 12.83 4.05
CA PRO A 310 2.02 13.57 2.80
C PRO A 310 0.88 14.60 2.71
N GLU A 311 1.09 15.65 1.91
CA GLU A 311 0.05 16.62 1.60
C GLU A 311 -1.23 15.92 1.10
N GLY A 312 -2.40 16.39 1.51
CA GLY A 312 -3.69 15.82 1.14
C GLY A 312 -4.08 14.52 1.86
N CYS A 313 -3.23 13.98 2.76
CA CYS A 313 -3.58 12.86 3.61
C CYS A 313 -3.84 13.27 5.06
N TYR A 314 -4.95 12.80 5.62
CA TYR A 314 -5.35 13.05 7.00
C TYR A 314 -5.34 11.78 7.87
N SER A 315 -4.94 10.63 7.33
CA SER A 315 -4.80 9.38 8.07
C SER A 315 -3.51 8.66 7.67
N VAL A 316 -2.99 7.84 8.58
CA VAL A 316 -1.79 7.03 8.32
C VAL A 316 -2.03 5.99 7.21
N VAL A 317 -3.28 5.52 7.04
CA VAL A 317 -3.65 4.61 5.96
C VAL A 317 -3.60 5.30 4.60
N CYS A 318 -4.09 6.56 4.52
CA CYS A 318 -3.92 7.37 3.31
C CYS A 318 -2.43 7.59 3.01
N ALA A 319 -1.65 7.98 4.02
CA ALA A 319 -0.22 8.21 3.87
C ALA A 319 0.52 6.95 3.41
N HIS A 320 0.18 5.78 3.95
CA HIS A 320 0.77 4.50 3.57
C HIS A 320 0.38 4.06 2.15
N ALA A 321 -0.83 4.42 1.70
CA ALA A 321 -1.29 4.15 0.34
C ALA A 321 -0.63 5.06 -0.72
N ARG A 322 -0.12 6.24 -0.33
CA ARG A 322 0.47 7.21 -1.27
C ARG A 322 1.64 6.65 -2.07
N ALA A 323 2.45 5.75 -1.52
CA ALA A 323 3.57 5.15 -2.25
C ALA A 323 3.12 4.41 -3.50
N TRP A 324 2.08 3.55 -3.43
CA TRP A 324 1.59 2.85 -4.62
C TRP A 324 0.83 3.78 -5.57
N GLN A 325 0.19 4.84 -5.05
CA GLN A 325 -0.50 5.84 -5.89
C GLN A 325 0.50 6.66 -6.71
N TYR A 326 1.60 7.11 -6.11
CA TYR A 326 2.68 7.80 -6.83
C TYR A 326 3.33 6.89 -7.86
N TYR A 327 3.64 5.65 -7.48
CA TYR A 327 4.21 4.69 -8.41
C TYR A 327 3.26 4.43 -9.59
N ALA A 328 1.98 4.14 -9.34
CA ALA A 328 1.00 3.88 -10.39
C ALA A 328 0.83 5.07 -11.35
N GLU A 329 0.81 6.31 -10.84
CA GLU A 329 0.78 7.51 -11.68
C GLU A 329 1.98 7.57 -12.63
N SER A 330 3.19 7.21 -12.16
CA SER A 330 4.42 7.20 -12.96
C SER A 330 4.46 6.10 -14.02
N VAL A 331 3.66 5.03 -13.88
CA VAL A 331 3.62 3.89 -14.81
C VAL A 331 2.86 4.25 -16.08
N PHE A 332 1.85 5.12 -16.01
CA PHE A 332 1.08 5.48 -17.20
C PHE A 332 1.98 6.06 -18.31
N PRO A 333 1.71 5.73 -19.60
CA PRO A 333 2.52 6.22 -20.72
C PRO A 333 2.69 7.75 -20.71
N GLY A 334 3.93 8.22 -20.82
CA GLY A 334 4.27 9.64 -20.82
C GLY A 334 4.38 10.27 -19.43
N ASN A 335 4.01 9.57 -18.35
CA ASN A 335 4.14 10.06 -16.97
C ASN A 335 5.49 9.70 -16.31
N GLU A 336 6.42 9.11 -17.05
CA GLU A 336 7.71 8.62 -16.55
C GLU A 336 8.53 9.68 -15.80
N HIS A 337 8.34 10.96 -16.12
CA HIS A 337 9.06 12.09 -15.54
C HIS A 337 8.19 13.01 -14.67
N ASN A 338 7.00 12.57 -14.23
CA ASN A 338 6.13 13.37 -13.38
C ASN A 338 6.73 13.65 -11.99
N PHE A 339 7.56 12.73 -11.50
CA PHE A 339 8.12 12.73 -10.15
C PHE A 339 9.65 12.89 -10.19
N MET A 340 10.13 14.08 -10.53
CA MET A 340 11.57 14.35 -10.56
C MET A 340 12.09 14.59 -9.14
N ALA A 341 13.12 13.84 -8.78
CA ALA A 341 13.73 13.87 -7.45
C ALA A 341 15.22 14.16 -7.51
N THR A 342 15.72 14.86 -6.51
CA THR A 342 17.15 15.19 -6.39
C THR A 342 17.76 14.47 -5.21
N ARG A 343 18.99 13.97 -5.36
CA ARG A 343 19.73 13.35 -4.26
C ARG A 343 19.94 14.36 -3.15
N CYS A 344 19.38 14.12 -1.98
CA CYS A 344 19.44 15.08 -0.89
C CYS A 344 19.29 14.45 0.49
N ASN A 345 19.37 15.29 1.54
CA ASN A 345 19.22 14.88 2.93
C ASN A 345 17.99 15.50 3.62
N SER A 346 17.33 16.49 3.00
CA SER A 346 16.09 17.09 3.52
C SER A 346 15.35 17.93 2.48
N MET A 347 14.04 18.12 2.70
CA MET A 347 13.22 19.03 1.88
C MET A 347 13.68 20.48 1.96
N GLN A 348 14.17 20.93 3.12
CA GLN A 348 14.68 22.30 3.25
C GLN A 348 15.85 22.56 2.30
N ARG A 349 16.81 21.62 2.23
CA ARG A 349 17.94 21.74 1.30
C ARG A 349 17.52 21.67 -0.16
N LEU A 350 16.49 20.88 -0.47
CA LEU A 350 15.91 20.83 -1.82
C LEU A 350 15.35 22.19 -2.22
N ARG A 351 14.53 22.79 -1.36
CA ARG A 351 13.92 24.11 -1.57
C ARG A 351 14.96 25.23 -1.66
N ASP A 352 16.03 25.14 -0.86
CA ASP A 352 17.13 26.10 -0.89
C ASP A 352 18.08 25.91 -2.10
N LEU A 353 17.82 24.94 -2.98
CA LEU A 353 18.68 24.58 -4.12
C LEU A 353 20.11 24.20 -3.69
N ARG A 354 20.24 23.51 -2.54
CA ARG A 354 21.52 23.10 -1.93
C ARG A 354 21.78 21.60 -2.02
N CYS A 355 21.01 20.87 -2.83
CA CYS A 355 21.21 19.45 -3.06
C CYS A 355 22.18 19.25 -4.24
N PRO A 356 23.13 18.30 -4.14
CA PRO A 356 24.04 18.01 -5.25
C PRO A 356 23.36 17.17 -6.34
N GLY A 357 23.80 17.36 -7.58
CA GLY A 357 23.53 16.43 -8.69
C GLY A 357 22.28 16.76 -9.51
N ASN A 358 22.02 15.90 -10.49
CA ASN A 358 20.91 16.03 -11.42
C ASN A 358 19.62 15.44 -10.84
N GLU A 359 18.49 15.85 -11.41
CA GLU A 359 17.21 15.23 -11.13
C GLU A 359 17.08 13.86 -11.79
N HIS A 360 16.43 12.93 -11.10
CA HIS A 360 16.11 11.60 -11.59
C HIS A 360 14.64 11.28 -11.32
N PRO A 361 13.94 10.57 -12.21
CA PRO A 361 12.56 10.18 -11.98
C PRO A 361 12.46 9.17 -10.83
N MET A 362 11.46 9.35 -9.96
CA MET A 362 10.98 8.35 -9.02
C MET A 362 9.92 7.47 -9.71
N GLY A 363 9.85 6.18 -9.34
CA GLY A 363 8.83 5.27 -9.82
C GLY A 363 9.24 4.48 -11.06
N TYR A 364 8.34 4.29 -12.01
CA TYR A 364 8.53 3.37 -13.15
C TYR A 364 9.87 3.58 -13.88
N ALA A 365 10.24 4.84 -14.16
CA ALA A 365 11.45 5.18 -14.92
C ALA A 365 12.72 5.39 -14.08
N ALA A 366 12.70 5.05 -12.78
CA ALA A 366 13.87 5.20 -11.91
C ALA A 366 15.11 4.49 -12.52
N PRO A 367 16.23 5.21 -12.72
CA PRO A 367 17.44 4.60 -13.28
C PRO A 367 18.02 3.55 -12.33
N THR A 368 18.42 2.39 -12.84
CA THR A 368 18.98 1.32 -11.98
C THR A 368 20.40 1.60 -11.49
N THR A 369 21.02 2.68 -11.95
CA THR A 369 22.40 3.09 -11.63
C THR A 369 22.50 4.10 -10.50
N ILE A 370 21.39 4.73 -10.10
CA ILE A 370 21.42 5.76 -9.05
C ILE A 370 21.50 5.15 -7.65
N ARG A 371 22.09 5.90 -6.70
CA ARG A 371 22.27 5.45 -5.31
C ARG A 371 22.09 6.57 -4.28
N GLY A 372 21.45 6.25 -3.16
CA GLY A 372 21.27 7.12 -2.01
C GLY A 372 19.85 7.68 -1.88
N ASN A 373 19.71 8.74 -1.08
CA ASN A 373 18.40 9.28 -0.69
C ASN A 373 18.00 10.42 -1.63
N TYR A 374 16.76 10.38 -2.11
CA TYR A 374 16.19 11.32 -3.07
C TYR A 374 14.96 12.00 -2.47
N PHE A 375 14.88 13.31 -2.66
CA PHE A 375 13.79 14.14 -2.17
C PHE A 375 13.13 14.85 -3.34
N LEU A 376 11.81 15.03 -3.25
CA LEU A 376 10.99 15.66 -4.28
C LEU A 376 9.75 16.30 -3.67
N GLU A 377 9.28 17.36 -4.33
CA GLU A 377 7.97 17.94 -4.05
C GLU A 377 6.88 17.10 -4.74
N VAL A 378 5.72 17.01 -4.10
CA VAL A 378 4.50 16.38 -4.64
C VAL A 378 3.30 17.27 -4.35
N SER A 379 2.19 17.06 -5.05
CA SER A 379 0.91 17.72 -4.81
C SER A 379 0.04 16.85 -3.89
N GLY A 380 -0.89 17.48 -3.15
CA GLY A 380 -1.79 16.75 -2.25
C GLY A 380 -2.92 15.97 -2.95
N THR A 381 -3.23 16.30 -4.20
CA THR A 381 -4.29 15.67 -5.00
C THR A 381 -3.76 15.19 -6.34
N SER A 382 -4.42 14.19 -6.93
CA SER A 382 -4.06 13.65 -8.24
C SER A 382 -4.30 14.70 -9.34
N PRO A 383 -3.41 14.84 -10.34
CA PRO A 383 -2.12 14.16 -10.42
C PRO A 383 -1.11 14.72 -9.41
N TYR A 384 -0.39 13.82 -8.74
CA TYR A 384 0.49 14.13 -7.61
C TYR A 384 1.86 14.65 -8.06
N GLY A 385 2.38 14.19 -9.19
CA GLY A 385 3.68 14.63 -9.67
C GLY A 385 3.69 16.10 -10.08
N LYS A 386 4.70 16.87 -9.68
CA LYS A 386 4.79 18.30 -10.00
C LYS A 386 4.96 18.59 -11.49
N HIS A 387 5.44 17.61 -12.26
CA HIS A 387 5.56 17.71 -13.72
C HIS A 387 4.42 17.01 -14.47
N ALA A 388 3.34 16.66 -13.78
CA ALA A 388 2.19 16.03 -14.41
C ALA A 388 1.43 17.00 -15.32
N ASN A 389 0.91 16.46 -16.42
CA ASN A 389 0.07 17.19 -17.36
C ASN A 389 -1.37 16.67 -17.27
N ILE A 390 -2.31 17.55 -16.89
CA ILE A 390 -3.71 17.16 -16.65
C ILE A 390 -4.40 16.63 -17.92
N VAL A 391 -4.09 17.18 -19.10
CA VAL A 391 -4.66 16.74 -20.37
C VAL A 391 -4.20 15.32 -20.69
N ARG A 392 -2.91 15.04 -20.48
CA ARG A 392 -2.37 13.68 -20.62
C ARG A 392 -3.01 12.72 -19.61
N THR A 393 -3.12 13.11 -18.34
CA THR A 393 -3.75 12.28 -17.31
C THR A 393 -5.20 11.95 -17.64
N MET A 394 -5.99 12.90 -18.16
CA MET A 394 -7.37 12.64 -18.60
C MET A 394 -7.43 11.64 -19.76
N SER A 395 -6.46 11.67 -20.67
CA SER A 395 -6.43 10.69 -21.78
C SER A 395 -6.27 9.24 -21.30
N HIS A 396 -5.73 9.03 -20.09
CA HIS A 396 -5.55 7.70 -19.50
C HIS A 396 -6.82 7.15 -18.83
N GLU A 397 -7.87 7.94 -18.71
CA GLU A 397 -9.13 7.51 -18.09
C GLU A 397 -9.72 6.28 -18.80
N HIS A 398 -9.56 6.23 -20.13
CA HIS A 398 -10.15 5.20 -21.01
C HIS A 398 -9.17 4.10 -21.43
N CYS A 399 -7.90 4.15 -21.02
CA CYS A 399 -6.92 3.13 -21.38
C CYS A 399 -6.78 2.05 -20.31
N GLY A 400 -6.27 0.88 -20.70
CA GLY A 400 -6.00 -0.23 -19.77
C GLY A 400 -7.24 -0.81 -19.09
N VAL A 401 -8.44 -0.49 -19.58
CA VAL A 401 -9.75 -0.97 -19.10
C VAL A 401 -10.42 -1.81 -20.18
N CYS A 402 -11.35 -2.67 -19.77
CA CYS A 402 -12.13 -3.46 -20.72
C CYS A 402 -13.15 -2.58 -21.48
N PRO A 403 -13.16 -2.56 -22.82
CA PRO A 403 -14.05 -1.68 -23.60
C PRO A 403 -15.55 -1.87 -23.36
N ASN A 404 -15.98 -3.05 -22.92
CA ASN A 404 -17.38 -3.41 -22.65
C ASN A 404 -17.60 -3.87 -21.20
N GLY A 405 -16.77 -3.38 -20.26
CA GLY A 405 -16.90 -3.69 -18.85
C GLY A 405 -18.18 -3.10 -18.22
N PRO A 406 -18.58 -3.53 -17.02
CA PRO A 406 -19.83 -3.09 -16.37
C PRO A 406 -19.98 -1.57 -16.17
N ASP A 407 -18.90 -0.78 -16.34
CA ASP A 407 -18.91 0.68 -16.25
C ASP A 407 -19.02 1.42 -17.60
N SER A 408 -19.06 0.71 -18.75
CA SER A 408 -19.22 1.35 -20.07
C SER A 408 -20.67 1.78 -20.33
N THR A 409 -21.19 2.72 -19.54
CA THR A 409 -22.46 3.38 -19.86
C THR A 409 -22.18 4.65 -20.64
N THR A 410 -21.87 4.51 -21.94
CA THR A 410 -21.96 5.63 -22.88
C THR A 410 -23.43 6.04 -23.00
N THR A 411 -23.79 7.16 -22.37
CA THR A 411 -25.11 7.79 -22.57
C THR A 411 -25.11 8.40 -23.97
N PRO A 412 -26.02 8.03 -24.89
CA PRO A 412 -26.10 8.66 -26.19
C PRO A 412 -26.60 10.09 -26.02
N THR A 413 -25.82 11.08 -26.46
CA THR A 413 -26.26 12.46 -26.54
C THR A 413 -27.32 12.58 -27.64
N SER A 414 -28.60 12.63 -27.26
CA SER A 414 -29.67 12.98 -28.19
C SER A 414 -29.63 14.48 -28.46
N THR A 415 -29.37 14.83 -29.72
CA THR A 415 -29.51 16.20 -30.23
C THR A 415 -31.01 16.51 -30.38
N PRO A 416 -31.53 17.65 -29.90
CA PRO A 416 -32.92 18.02 -30.18
C PRO A 416 -33.01 18.55 -31.61
N SER A 417 -33.83 17.89 -32.43
CA SER A 417 -34.31 18.42 -33.71
C SER A 417 -35.17 19.65 -33.46
N GLN A 418 -34.80 20.77 -34.08
CA GLN A 418 -35.67 21.94 -34.20
C GLN A 418 -36.78 21.64 -35.21
N SER A 419 -38.03 21.86 -34.80
CA SER A 419 -39.16 22.17 -35.68
C SER A 419 -40.13 23.07 -34.93
#